data_AF-A0A7S0S131-F1
#
_entry.id   AF-A0A7S0S131-F1
#
_cell.length_a   1.000
_cell.length_b   1.000
_cell.length_c   1.000
_cell.angle_alpha   90.00
_cell.angle_beta   90.00
_cell.angle_gamma   90.00
#
_symmetry.space_group_name_H-M   'P 1'
#
loop_
_entity.id
_entity.type
_entity.pdbx_description
1 polymer ?
#
loop_
_entity_poly.entity_id
_entity_poly.type
_entity_poly.pdbx_seq_one_letter_code
_entity_poly.pdbx_strand_id
1 'polypeptide(L)'
;ALVGVFYPYNRGALYTALIVLYALTACIAGYVAASYYKQMEGELWVRNILLTCFIYCGPFFAVFSVLNTVAIAYRSTAALPFGTIVVILIIWGLVTIPLTVFGGIAGKNNRAEFNAPCRTNKYPREVPQLPWYRTTVPQMIMAGFLPFSAI
;
A
#
# COMPACT_ATOMS: atom_id res chain seq x y z
N ALA A 1 -14.79 19.98 -12.80
CA ALA A 1 -15.31 21.36 -12.97
C ALA A 1 -16.24 21.82 -11.84
N LEU A 2 -16.94 20.94 -11.11
CA LEU A 2 -18.01 21.35 -10.18
C LEU A 2 -17.57 21.80 -8.77
N VAL A 3 -16.28 21.71 -8.44
CA VAL A 3 -15.68 22.37 -7.27
C VAL A 3 -14.48 23.13 -7.81
N GLY A 4 -14.52 24.46 -7.76
CA GLY A 4 -13.54 25.39 -8.39
C GLY A 4 -12.09 25.28 -7.87
N VAL A 5 -11.75 24.20 -7.16
CA VAL A 5 -10.43 23.90 -6.59
C VAL A 5 -9.50 23.24 -7.62
N PHE A 6 -10.04 22.57 -8.65
CA PHE A 6 -9.26 21.92 -9.71
C PHE A 6 -9.00 22.82 -10.92
N TYR A 7 -8.69 24.10 -10.71
CA TYR A 7 -8.20 24.94 -11.79
C TYR A 7 -6.73 24.60 -12.05
N PRO A 8 -6.34 24.12 -13.25
CA PRO A 8 -4.98 23.61 -13.52
C PRO A 8 -3.88 24.67 -13.37
N TYR A 9 -4.26 25.96 -13.29
CA TYR A 9 -3.35 27.08 -13.09
C TYR A 9 -2.98 27.32 -11.62
N ASN A 10 -3.75 26.80 -10.67
CA ASN A 10 -3.47 26.95 -9.23
C ASN A 10 -2.73 25.73 -8.69
N ARG A 11 -1.44 25.60 -9.05
CA ARG A 11 -0.59 24.42 -8.72
C ARG A 11 -0.63 24.07 -7.23
N GLY A 12 -0.70 25.07 -6.34
CA GLY A 12 -0.79 24.86 -4.90
C GLY A 12 -2.07 24.14 -4.47
N ALA A 13 -3.24 24.55 -4.99
CA ALA A 13 -4.51 23.91 -4.68
C ALA A 13 -4.60 22.47 -5.20
N LEU A 14 -3.94 22.19 -6.33
CA LEU A 14 -3.84 20.84 -6.88
C LEU A 14 -3.00 19.93 -5.97
N TYR A 15 -1.83 20.38 -5.51
CA TYR A 15 -0.98 19.58 -4.62
C TYR A 15 -1.66 19.32 -3.27
N THR A 16 -2.33 20.31 -2.68
CA THR A 16 -3.07 20.10 -1.43
C THR A 16 -4.22 19.12 -1.61
N ALA A 17 -4.97 19.22 -2.71
CA ALA A 17 -6.03 18.26 -3.04
C ALA A 17 -5.50 16.83 -3.18
N LEU A 18 -4.35 16.63 -3.83
CA LEU A 18 -3.71 15.32 -3.96
C LEU A 18 -3.31 14.74 -2.60
N ILE A 19 -2.73 15.56 -1.71
CA ILE A 19 -2.35 15.12 -0.36
C ILE A 19 -3.58 14.70 0.44
N VAL A 20 -4.67 15.49 0.37
CA VAL A 20 -5.93 15.16 1.06
C VAL A 20 -6.54 13.86 0.50
N LEU A 21 -6.59 13.71 -0.82
CA LEU A 21 -7.09 12.47 -1.44
C LEU A 21 -6.26 11.26 -1.03
N TYR A 22 -4.94 11.39 -1.01
CA TYR A 22 -4.03 10.33 -0.56
C TYR A 22 -4.22 9.98 0.93
N ALA A 23 -4.43 10.99 1.78
CA ALA A 23 -4.74 10.78 3.19
C ALA A 23 -6.05 9.98 3.35
N LEU A 24 -7.11 10.35 2.62
CA LEU A 24 -8.39 9.63 2.64
C LEU A 24 -8.24 8.17 2.19
N THR A 25 -7.50 7.92 1.10
CA THR A 25 -7.28 6.56 0.62
C THR A 25 -6.43 5.72 1.57
N ALA A 26 -5.47 6.32 2.27
CA ALA A 26 -4.67 5.64 3.30
C ALA A 26 -5.54 5.13 4.47
N CYS A 27 -6.52 5.93 4.92
CA CYS A 27 -7.48 5.51 5.94
C CYS A 27 -8.37 4.35 5.44
N ILE A 28 -8.91 4.47 4.22
CA ILE A 28 -9.73 3.42 3.61
C ILE A 28 -8.94 2.12 3.44
N ALA A 29 -7.68 2.20 3.00
CA ALA A 29 -6.82 1.03 2.86
C ALA A 29 -6.62 0.31 4.20
N GLY A 30 -6.34 1.04 5.28
CA GLY A 30 -6.24 0.46 6.63
C GLY A 30 -7.54 -0.21 7.08
N TYR A 31 -8.69 0.44 6.86
CA TYR A 31 -10.01 -0.11 7.22
C TYR A 31 -10.33 -1.41 6.48
N VAL A 32 -10.15 -1.41 5.17
CA VAL A 32 -10.43 -2.57 4.32
C VAL A 32 -9.49 -3.72 4.66
N ALA A 33 -8.19 -3.45 4.79
CA ALA A 33 -7.20 -4.47 5.14
C ALA A 33 -7.49 -5.10 6.50
N ALA A 34 -7.80 -4.31 7.53
CA ALA A 34 -8.10 -4.84 8.86
C ALA A 34 -9.44 -5.60 8.92
N SER A 35 -10.46 -5.13 8.19
CA SER A 35 -11.77 -5.79 8.12
C SER A 35 -11.66 -7.20 7.51
N TYR A 36 -11.00 -7.31 6.34
CA TYR A 36 -10.80 -8.61 5.69
C TYR A 36 -9.90 -9.53 6.50
N TYR A 37 -8.85 -8.98 7.13
CA TYR A 37 -7.95 -9.77 7.96
C TYR A 37 -8.68 -10.37 9.17
N LYS A 38 -9.60 -9.61 9.80
CA LYS A 38 -10.38 -10.13 10.93
C LYS A 38 -11.48 -11.11 10.48
N GLN A 39 -12.07 -10.88 9.32
CA GLN A 39 -13.00 -11.80 8.66
C GLN A 39 -12.40 -13.18 8.37
N MET A 40 -11.10 -13.23 8.07
CA MET A 40 -10.34 -14.48 7.87
C MET A 40 -9.75 -15.05 9.17
N GLU A 41 -10.31 -14.67 10.33
CA GLU A 41 -9.86 -15.13 11.66
C GLU A 41 -8.40 -14.76 11.99
N GLY A 42 -7.89 -13.67 11.39
CA GLY A 42 -6.55 -13.18 11.66
C GLY A 42 -6.40 -12.50 13.02
N GLU A 43 -5.45 -12.98 13.83
CA GLU A 43 -5.17 -12.44 15.17
C GLU A 43 -4.15 -11.28 15.16
N LEU A 44 -3.17 -11.31 14.24
CA LEU A 44 -2.05 -10.36 14.15
C LEU A 44 -2.40 -9.07 13.37
N TRP A 45 -3.44 -8.37 13.80
CA TRP A 45 -3.96 -7.17 13.08
C TRP A 45 -2.93 -6.03 12.96
N VAL A 46 -2.03 -5.86 13.94
CA VAL A 46 -0.96 -4.85 13.89
C VAL A 46 0.01 -5.15 12.76
N ARG A 47 0.40 -6.42 12.59
CA ARG A 47 1.29 -6.85 11.50
C ARG A 47 0.66 -6.60 10.14
N ASN A 48 -0.65 -6.84 10.02
CA ASN A 48 -1.40 -6.57 8.79
C ASN A 48 -1.38 -5.08 8.40
N ILE A 49 -1.60 -4.18 9.37
CA ILE A 49 -1.56 -2.72 9.12
C ILE A 49 -0.14 -2.27 8.73
N LEU A 50 0.90 -2.76 9.43
CA LEU A 50 2.28 -2.47 9.07
C LEU A 50 2.60 -2.93 7.65
N LEU A 51 2.20 -4.15 7.29
CA LEU A 51 2.36 -4.66 5.92
C LEU A 51 1.62 -3.79 4.90
N THR A 52 0.39 -3.37 5.19
CA THR A 52 -0.39 -2.50 4.29
C THR A 52 0.30 -1.16 4.05
N CYS A 53 0.96 -0.61 5.08
CA CYS A 53 1.71 0.64 4.96
C CYS A 53 3.00 0.47 4.14
N PHE A 54 3.77 -0.59 4.39
CA PHE A 54 5.10 -0.77 3.79
C PHE A 54 5.12 -1.53 2.46
N ILE A 55 4.07 -2.30 2.11
CA ILE A 55 4.08 -3.13 0.89
C ILE A 55 4.23 -2.31 -0.39
N TYR A 56 3.70 -1.08 -0.41
CA TYR A 56 3.87 -0.15 -1.52
C TYR A 56 5.07 0.78 -1.32
N CYS A 57 5.22 1.34 -0.12
CA CYS A 57 6.28 2.31 0.16
C CYS A 57 7.69 1.70 0.08
N GLY A 58 7.88 0.47 0.55
CA GLY A 58 9.17 -0.20 0.56
C GLY A 58 9.77 -0.38 -0.84
N PRO A 59 9.08 -1.05 -1.78
CA PRO A 59 9.55 -1.19 -3.16
C PRO A 59 9.70 0.16 -3.86
N PHE A 60 8.77 1.10 -3.64
CA PHE A 60 8.87 2.45 -4.20
C PHE A 60 10.13 3.16 -3.76
N PHE A 61 10.43 3.15 -2.46
CA PHE A 61 11.64 3.75 -1.89
C PHE A 61 12.92 3.08 -2.39
N ALA A 62 12.91 1.75 -2.55
CA ALA A 62 14.03 1.01 -3.09
C ALA A 62 14.36 1.41 -4.54
N VAL A 63 13.35 1.41 -5.42
CA VAL A 63 13.51 1.85 -6.82
C VAL A 63 13.95 3.32 -6.88
N PHE A 64 13.29 4.18 -6.11
CA PHE A 64 13.65 5.59 -6.01
C PHE A 64 15.11 5.77 -5.57
N SER A 65 15.59 5.02 -4.58
CA SER A 65 16.97 5.13 -4.07
C SER A 65 18.00 4.77 -5.14
N VAL A 66 17.74 3.72 -5.93
CA VAL A 66 18.61 3.34 -7.06
C VAL A 66 18.62 4.45 -8.11
N LEU A 67 17.45 4.91 -8.54
CA LEU A 67 17.32 5.97 -9.55
C LEU A 67 17.95 7.28 -9.08
N ASN A 68 17.78 7.64 -7.81
CA ASN A 68 18.34 8.86 -7.24
C ASN A 68 19.87 8.77 -7.13
N THR A 69 20.42 7.60 -6.81
CA THR A 69 21.88 7.36 -6.82
C THR A 69 22.46 7.55 -8.23
N VAL A 70 21.78 7.01 -9.24
CA VAL A 70 22.15 7.21 -10.65
C VAL A 70 22.05 8.70 -11.03
N ALA A 71 20.98 9.40 -10.65
CA ALA A 71 20.81 10.82 -10.91
C ALA A 71 21.92 11.68 -10.29
N ILE A 72 22.37 11.34 -9.07
CA ILE A 72 23.51 12.00 -8.41
C ILE A 72 24.80 11.76 -9.20
N ALA A 73 25.05 10.52 -9.65
CA ALA A 73 26.23 10.18 -10.44
C ALA A 73 26.33 10.99 -11.74
N TYR A 74 25.20 11.21 -12.41
CA TYR A 74 25.13 12.04 -13.64
C TYR A 74 25.00 13.55 -13.37
N ARG A 75 25.09 14.01 -12.11
CA ARG A 75 24.87 15.42 -11.71
C ARG A 75 23.57 16.01 -12.28
N SER A 76 22.52 15.18 -12.33
CA SER A 76 21.21 15.60 -12.84
C SER A 76 20.54 16.57 -11.87
N THR A 77 19.87 17.60 -12.40
CA THR A 77 19.04 18.52 -11.61
C THR A 77 17.80 17.86 -11.02
N ALA A 78 17.48 16.64 -11.46
CA ALA A 78 16.41 15.81 -10.89
C ALA A 78 16.85 15.04 -9.62
N ALA A 79 18.14 15.06 -9.27
CA ALA A 79 18.63 14.41 -8.05
C ALA A 79 18.10 15.13 -6.81
N LEU A 80 17.41 14.39 -5.94
CA LEU A 80 16.93 14.93 -4.67
C LEU A 80 18.04 14.87 -3.63
N PRO A 81 18.35 15.98 -2.93
CA PRO A 81 19.34 15.98 -1.88
C PRO A 81 18.84 15.16 -0.69
N PHE A 82 19.76 14.53 0.04
CA PHE A 82 19.44 13.60 1.14
C PHE A 82 18.49 14.21 2.18
N GLY A 83 18.67 15.48 2.54
CA GLY A 83 17.79 16.17 3.48
C GLY A 83 16.33 16.21 3.03
N THR A 84 16.06 16.44 1.74
CA THR A 84 14.69 16.45 1.20
C THR A 84 14.07 15.06 1.23
N ILE A 85 14.85 14.01 0.96
CA ILE A 85 14.38 12.61 1.04
C ILE A 85 13.93 12.29 2.47
N VAL A 86 14.74 12.65 3.48
CA VAL A 86 14.40 12.45 4.89
C VAL A 86 13.14 13.21 5.28
N VAL A 87 13.00 14.48 4.87
CA VAL A 87 11.80 15.28 5.14
C VAL A 87 10.54 14.65 4.52
N ILE A 88 10.63 14.18 3.28
CA ILE A 88 9.51 13.49 2.61
C ILE A 88 9.12 12.22 3.37
N LEU A 89 10.10 11.41 3.80
CA LEU A 89 9.84 10.19 4.58
C LEU A 89 9.18 10.50 5.93
N ILE A 90 9.61 11.57 6.61
CA ILE A 90 9.03 11.99 7.89
C ILE A 90 7.58 12.44 7.69
N ILE A 91 7.31 13.30 6.71
CA ILE A 91 5.95 13.77 6.41
C ILE A 91 5.06 12.58 6.03
N TRP A 92 5.56 11.70 5.17
CA TRP A 92 4.83 10.49 4.79
C TRP A 92 4.53 9.63 6.01
N GLY A 93 5.52 9.34 6.87
CA GLY A 93 5.33 8.52 8.06
C GLY A 93 4.36 9.15 9.06
N LEU A 94 4.49 10.45 9.32
CA LEU A 94 3.66 11.18 10.27
C LEU A 94 2.20 11.30 9.81
N VAL A 95 1.93 11.33 8.50
CA VAL A 95 0.56 11.40 7.99
C VAL A 95 -0.02 10.01 7.73
N THR A 96 0.68 9.16 6.98
CA THR A 96 0.11 7.89 6.50
C THR A 96 0.03 6.81 7.56
N ILE A 97 1.03 6.67 8.42
CA ILE A 97 1.04 5.64 9.46
C ILE A 97 -0.14 5.85 10.43
N PRO A 98 -0.37 7.03 11.03
CA PRO A 98 -1.51 7.19 11.94
C PRO A 98 -2.85 7.08 11.23
N LEU A 99 -2.99 7.56 9.98
CA LEU A 99 -4.25 7.42 9.25
C LEU A 99 -4.57 5.96 8.90
N THR A 100 -3.57 5.18 8.46
CA THR A 100 -3.74 3.75 8.19
C THR A 100 -4.05 2.97 9.48
N VAL A 101 -3.41 3.31 10.60
CA VAL A 101 -3.72 2.73 11.91
C VAL A 101 -5.12 3.09 12.36
N PHE A 102 -5.54 4.36 12.22
CA PHE A 102 -6.89 4.80 12.55
C PHE A 102 -7.96 4.03 11.76
N GLY A 103 -7.80 3.94 10.44
CA GLY A 103 -8.66 3.13 9.58
C GLY A 103 -8.65 1.66 10.01
N GLY A 104 -7.49 1.10 10.30
CA GLY A 104 -7.35 -0.29 10.72
C GLY A 104 -7.98 -0.61 12.08
N ILE A 105 -7.95 0.31 13.04
CA ILE A 105 -8.67 0.17 14.32
C ILE A 105 -10.18 0.15 14.07
N ALA A 106 -10.69 1.04 13.23
CA ALA A 106 -12.11 1.05 12.85
C ALA A 106 -12.52 -0.24 12.11
N GLY A 107 -11.66 -0.74 11.22
CA GLY A 107 -11.90 -1.98 10.46
C GLY A 107 -11.85 -3.24 11.33
N LYS A 108 -10.99 -3.29 12.34
CA LYS A 108 -10.91 -4.43 13.28
C LYS A 108 -12.20 -4.65 14.06
N ASN A 109 -12.93 -3.57 14.37
CA ASN A 109 -14.20 -3.65 15.11
C ASN A 109 -15.40 -3.97 14.21
N ASN A 110 -15.18 -4.08 12.89
CA ASN A 110 -16.22 -4.46 11.95
C ASN A 110 -16.63 -5.93 12.19
N ARG A 111 -17.92 -6.16 12.44
CA ARG A 111 -18.49 -7.50 12.69
C ARG A 111 -19.04 -8.17 11.42
N ALA A 112 -18.74 -7.63 10.25
CA ALA A 112 -19.16 -8.23 9.00
C ALA A 112 -18.58 -9.65 8.87
N GLU A 113 -19.44 -10.64 8.71
CA GLU A 113 -19.04 -12.02 8.43
C GLU A 113 -18.52 -12.15 6.99
N PHE A 114 -17.51 -12.99 6.79
CA PHE A 114 -16.99 -13.28 5.46
C PHE A 114 -18.00 -14.10 4.66
N ASN A 115 -18.64 -13.49 3.67
CA ASN A 115 -19.55 -14.22 2.78
C ASN A 115 -18.76 -14.87 1.63
N ALA A 116 -18.44 -16.15 1.80
CA ALA A 116 -17.74 -16.90 0.76
C ALA A 116 -18.64 -17.11 -0.47
N PRO A 117 -18.11 -16.99 -1.70
CA PRO A 117 -18.89 -17.15 -2.94
C PRO A 117 -19.39 -18.59 -3.15
N CYS A 118 -18.97 -19.53 -2.31
CA CYS A 118 -19.37 -20.93 -2.33
C CYS A 118 -19.63 -21.43 -0.91
N ARG A 119 -20.50 -22.44 -0.78
CA ARG A 119 -20.82 -23.07 0.50
C ARG A 119 -19.57 -23.72 1.08
N THR A 120 -19.03 -23.18 2.16
CA THR A 120 -17.89 -23.75 2.88
C THR A 120 -18.35 -24.91 3.77
N ASN A 121 -17.50 -25.92 3.93
CA ASN A 121 -17.71 -26.96 4.94
C ASN A 121 -17.32 -26.41 6.31
N LYS A 122 -18.07 -26.79 7.35
CA LYS A 122 -17.85 -26.35 8.74
C LYS A 122 -16.51 -26.83 9.34
N TYR A 123 -15.96 -27.90 8.78
CA TYR A 123 -14.65 -28.41 9.16
C TYR A 123 -13.58 -27.92 8.18
N PRO A 124 -12.54 -27.21 8.66
CA PRO A 124 -11.43 -26.81 7.80
C PRO A 124 -10.74 -28.06 7.27
N ARG A 125 -10.62 -28.18 5.94
CA ARG A 125 -9.81 -29.22 5.32
C ARG A 125 -8.34 -28.89 5.50
N GLU A 126 -7.51 -29.89 5.72
CA GLU A 126 -6.06 -29.73 5.70
C GLU A 126 -5.61 -29.19 4.34
N VAL A 127 -4.79 -28.13 4.36
CA VAL A 127 -4.24 -27.54 3.14
C VAL A 127 -3.13 -28.48 2.64
N PRO A 128 -3.22 -29.03 1.42
CA PRO A 128 -2.20 -29.91 0.89
C PRO A 128 -0.87 -29.16 0.76
N GLN A 129 0.25 -29.86 0.93
CA GLN A 129 1.56 -29.26 0.73
C GLN A 129 1.70 -28.77 -0.72
N LEU A 130 1.96 -27.48 -0.89
CA LEU A 130 2.11 -26.88 -2.21
C LEU A 130 3.47 -27.26 -2.80
N PRO A 131 3.54 -27.67 -4.09
CA PRO A 131 4.80 -27.78 -4.80
C PRO A 131 5.58 -26.47 -4.77
N TRP A 132 6.92 -26.54 -4.84
CA TRP A 132 7.80 -25.37 -4.72
C TRP A 132 7.40 -24.20 -5.64
N TYR A 133 6.96 -24.48 -6.87
CA TYR A 133 6.59 -23.46 -7.87
C TYR A 133 5.23 -22.77 -7.61
N ARG A 134 4.39 -23.32 -6.71
CA ARG A 134 3.13 -22.69 -6.28
C ARG A 134 3.27 -21.94 -4.96
N THR A 135 4.47 -21.83 -4.42
CA THR A 135 4.71 -20.99 -3.24
C THR A 135 4.63 -19.50 -3.59
N THR A 136 4.47 -18.66 -2.58
CA THR A 136 4.20 -17.22 -2.74
C THR A 136 5.26 -16.50 -3.58
N VAL A 137 6.55 -16.80 -3.38
CA VAL A 137 7.65 -16.08 -4.04
C VAL A 137 7.73 -16.36 -5.55
N PRO A 138 7.76 -17.63 -6.02
CA PRO A 138 7.68 -17.94 -7.45
C PRO A 138 6.44 -17.36 -8.12
N GLN A 139 5.28 -17.38 -7.44
CA GLN A 139 4.05 -16.81 -7.98
C GLN A 139 4.14 -15.28 -8.14
N MET A 140 4.72 -14.56 -7.18
CA MET A 140 4.97 -13.12 -7.30
C MET A 140 5.87 -12.79 -8.50
N ILE A 141 6.92 -13.59 -8.73
CA ILE A 141 7.84 -13.40 -9.87
C ILE A 141 7.12 -13.69 -11.20
N MET A 142 6.39 -14.80 -11.31
CA MET A 142 5.66 -15.16 -12.54
C MET A 142 4.56 -14.14 -12.87
N ALA A 143 3.80 -13.71 -11.87
CA ALA A 143 2.75 -12.68 -12.04
C ALA A 143 3.34 -11.32 -12.40
N GLY A 144 4.52 -10.99 -11.87
CA GLY A 144 5.27 -9.79 -12.25
C GLY A 144 5.81 -9.86 -13.68
N PHE A 145 6.31 -11.02 -14.13
CA PHE A 145 6.86 -11.17 -15.48
C PHE A 145 5.80 -11.02 -16.58
N LEU A 146 4.61 -11.60 -16.40
CA LEU A 146 3.51 -11.58 -17.39
C LEU A 146 3.21 -10.20 -18.03
N PRO A 147 3.00 -9.11 -17.26
CA PRO A 147 2.73 -7.79 -17.84
C PRO A 147 3.95 -7.15 -18.53
N PHE A 148 5.18 -7.56 -18.20
CA PHE A 148 6.40 -7.00 -18.80
C PHE A 148 6.98 -7.85 -19.94
N SER A 149 6.55 -9.12 -20.06
CA SER A 149 6.96 -10.02 -21.14
C SER A 149 6.10 -9.90 -22.40
N ALA A 150 4.93 -9.25 -22.30
CA ALA A 150 4.01 -9.01 -23.41
C ALA A 150 4.33 -7.72 -24.19
N ILE A 151 5.49 -7.10 -23.93
CA ILE A 151 6.06 -5.94 -24.64
C ILE A 151 7.20 -6.45 -25.51
#